data_AF-A0A149TUJ7-F1
#
_entry.id   AF-A0A149TUJ7-F1
#
_cell.length_a   1.000
_cell.length_b   1.000
_cell.length_c   1.000
_cell.angle_alpha   90.00
_cell.angle_beta   90.00
_cell.angle_gamma   90.00
#
_symmetry.space_group_name_H-M   'P 1'
#
loop_
_entity.id
_entity.type
_entity.pdbx_description
1 polymer ?
#
loop_
_entity_poly.entity_id
_entity_poly.type
_entity_poly.pdbx_seq_one_letter_code
_entity_poly.pdbx_strand_id
1 'polypeptide(L)'
;MGSFTRLTKIRMAEFRTLLAEEQQQIAQKPETDIKSTRLPFRRITANFYDELPTPKASDAHPVTPKRPVIKRPKMKEWQRLLWLQRMADVDTPSTKPLLPEFPVYIISIDELRFHQKIKKDIADQQAILDQQPPEASWKPLDKEKTLAKWRRQLVPYQKQLRSNYDRYAVAKQEWRDAEKSRRHRMTGKAQKLEKIADTLLYDFLEVLRFVVEALFHVVGLRPEPPNPIRTVLNEKDQTTLEQFKENHDSEFSAMADTKKLTPWLDQRFESITQVRQKRIEQSIEEHKAQKNRACQEIERLSALLTMKQATQLHHQAAINQKFLGPPPSLPFSFL
;
A
#
# COMPACT_ATOMS: atom_id res chain seq x y z
N MET A 1 21.87 2.70 -53.08
CA MET A 1 21.68 1.40 -52.38
C MET A 1 22.77 1.04 -51.36
N GLY A 2 23.93 1.72 -51.30
CA GLY A 2 25.03 1.36 -50.37
C GLY A 2 25.06 2.07 -49.00
N SER A 3 24.21 3.06 -48.76
CA SER A 3 24.18 3.84 -47.50
C SER A 3 23.23 3.26 -46.44
N PHE A 4 22.14 2.61 -46.85
CA PHE A 4 21.12 2.07 -45.96
C PHE A 4 21.59 0.82 -45.20
N THR A 5 22.47 0.01 -45.80
CA THR A 5 23.02 -1.21 -45.16
C THR A 5 24.15 -0.93 -44.16
N ARG A 6 24.79 0.26 -44.22
CA ARG A 6 25.76 0.69 -43.20
C ARG A 6 25.08 1.19 -41.93
N LEU A 7 23.95 1.91 -42.04
CA LEU A 7 23.20 2.40 -40.87
C LEU A 7 22.57 1.27 -40.05
N THR A 8 22.11 0.20 -40.70
CA THR A 8 21.58 -0.98 -39.99
C THR A 8 22.66 -1.81 -39.31
N LYS A 9 23.87 -1.90 -39.89
CA LYS A 9 25.02 -2.56 -39.24
C LYS A 9 25.52 -1.80 -38.02
N ILE A 10 25.55 -0.46 -38.06
CA ILE A 10 25.96 0.38 -36.93
C ILE A 10 24.95 0.23 -35.78
N ARG A 11 23.64 0.30 -36.05
CA ARG A 11 22.60 0.07 -35.02
C ARG A 11 22.62 -1.33 -34.43
N MET A 12 22.93 -2.37 -35.22
CA MET A 12 23.03 -3.73 -34.70
C MET A 12 24.26 -3.96 -33.83
N ALA A 13 25.36 -3.25 -34.07
CA ALA A 13 26.53 -3.28 -33.19
C ALA A 13 26.21 -2.61 -31.85
N GLU A 14 25.57 -1.43 -31.87
CA GLU A 14 25.13 -0.71 -30.66
C GLU A 14 24.10 -1.50 -29.84
N PHE A 15 23.21 -2.24 -30.52
CA PHE A 15 22.24 -3.10 -29.84
C PHE A 15 22.90 -4.32 -29.17
N ARG A 16 23.96 -4.87 -29.79
CA ARG A 16 24.73 -5.98 -29.21
C ARG A 16 25.57 -5.53 -28.02
N THR A 17 26.10 -4.31 -28.03
CA THR A 17 26.80 -3.75 -26.87
C THR A 17 25.85 -3.48 -25.70
N LEU A 18 24.64 -2.97 -25.97
CA LEU A 18 23.62 -2.77 -24.94
C LEU A 18 23.13 -4.10 -24.33
N LEU A 19 22.98 -5.15 -25.14
CA LEU A 19 22.65 -6.49 -24.64
C LEU A 19 23.77 -7.12 -23.81
N ALA A 20 25.04 -6.84 -24.14
CA ALA A 20 26.17 -7.30 -23.35
C ALA A 20 26.28 -6.57 -22.00
N GLU A 21 26.01 -5.25 -21.97
CA GLU A 21 25.93 -4.47 -20.73
C GLU A 21 24.78 -4.93 -19.82
N GLU A 22 23.62 -5.27 -20.40
CA GLU A 22 22.47 -5.78 -19.64
C GLU A 22 22.75 -7.16 -19.02
N GLN A 23 23.47 -8.05 -19.73
CA GLN A 23 23.90 -9.34 -19.18
C GLN A 23 24.97 -9.21 -18.09
N GLN A 24 25.87 -8.23 -18.18
CA GLN A 24 26.86 -7.97 -17.13
C GLN A 24 26.24 -7.42 -15.84
N GLN A 25 25.12 -6.69 -15.92
CA GLN A 25 24.38 -6.23 -14.73
C GLN A 25 23.62 -7.36 -14.02
N ILE A 26 23.21 -8.41 -14.74
CA ILE A 26 22.58 -9.60 -14.14
C ILE A 26 23.62 -10.45 -13.39
N ALA A 27 24.87 -10.47 -13.86
CA ALA A 27 25.97 -11.21 -13.24
C ALA A 27 26.58 -10.55 -11.98
N GLN A 28 26.23 -9.29 -11.66
CA GLN A 28 26.80 -8.53 -10.54
C GLN A 28 25.84 -8.27 -9.36
N LYS A 29 24.71 -8.96 -9.27
CA LYS A 29 23.95 -8.98 -8.00
C LYS A 29 24.56 -10.03 -7.07
N PRO A 30 25.09 -9.65 -5.89
CA PRO A 30 25.37 -10.63 -4.86
C PRO A 30 24.04 -11.21 -4.36
N GLU A 31 23.93 -12.52 -4.48
CA GLU A 31 22.85 -13.36 -3.99
C GLU A 31 22.82 -13.29 -2.45
N THR A 32 22.04 -12.36 -1.88
CA THR A 32 21.73 -12.39 -0.45
C THR A 32 20.62 -13.40 -0.20
N ASP A 33 21.07 -14.62 0.08
CA ASP A 33 20.34 -15.79 0.58
C ASP A 33 19.53 -15.45 1.85
N ILE A 34 18.25 -15.11 1.68
CA ILE A 34 17.29 -15.06 2.79
C ILE A 34 16.81 -16.49 3.04
N LYS A 35 17.54 -17.17 3.93
CA LYS A 35 17.20 -18.47 4.48
C LYS A 35 15.79 -18.43 5.08
N SER A 36 14.88 -19.10 4.39
CA SER A 36 13.86 -20.03 4.91
C SER A 36 13.70 -20.04 6.44
N THR A 37 12.72 -19.30 6.96
CA THR A 37 12.11 -19.54 8.27
C THR A 37 11.12 -20.70 8.17
N ARG A 38 11.64 -21.93 8.09
CA ARG A 38 10.87 -23.16 8.35
C ARG A 38 11.69 -24.04 9.28
N LEU A 39 11.31 -24.08 10.54
CA LEU A 39 11.79 -25.05 11.53
C LEU A 39 11.35 -26.46 11.09
N PRO A 40 12.26 -27.40 10.81
CA PRO A 40 11.87 -28.79 10.65
C PRO A 40 11.86 -29.47 12.02
N PHE A 41 10.68 -29.96 12.38
CA PHE A 41 10.41 -30.87 13.48
C PHE A 41 11.41 -32.05 13.51
N ARG A 42 12.05 -32.32 14.65
CA ARG A 42 12.68 -33.63 14.91
C ARG A 42 11.70 -34.53 15.65
N ARG A 43 11.17 -35.52 14.93
CA ARG A 43 10.62 -36.76 15.50
C ARG A 43 11.81 -37.67 15.84
N ILE A 44 11.86 -38.16 17.08
CA ILE A 44 12.80 -39.19 17.51
C ILE A 44 12.09 -40.52 17.34
N THR A 45 12.56 -41.36 16.43
CA THR A 45 12.26 -42.79 16.43
C THR A 45 13.56 -43.55 16.19
N ALA A 46 13.86 -44.39 17.18
CA ALA A 46 14.42 -45.73 17.14
C ALA A 46 15.26 -46.17 15.91
N ASN A 47 16.36 -46.85 16.25
CA ASN A 47 17.20 -47.73 15.42
C ASN A 47 18.49 -47.08 14.91
N PHE A 48 19.52 -47.06 15.77
CA PHE A 48 20.92 -46.91 15.38
C PHE A 48 21.81 -47.75 16.32
N TYR A 49 21.41 -48.99 16.58
CA TYR A 49 22.35 -50.03 16.96
C TYR A 49 22.59 -50.91 15.74
N ASP A 50 23.79 -51.46 15.71
CA ASP A 50 24.30 -52.48 14.79
C ASP A 50 24.85 -51.94 13.48
N GLU A 51 26.15 -51.66 13.51
CA GLU A 51 27.15 -52.50 12.83
C GLU A 51 28.46 -51.71 12.77
N LEU A 52 29.51 -52.21 13.41
CA LEU A 52 30.88 -52.19 12.89
C LEU A 52 31.79 -53.03 13.83
N PRO A 53 32.35 -54.16 13.37
CA PRO A 53 33.41 -54.85 14.06
C PRO A 53 34.79 -54.20 13.77
N THR A 54 35.61 -54.08 14.81
CA THR A 54 37.08 -53.82 14.77
C THR A 54 37.83 -55.16 14.51
N PRO A 55 39.17 -55.27 14.22
CA PRO A 55 40.29 -54.35 14.58
C PRO A 55 41.59 -54.33 13.68
N LYS A 56 42.52 -53.40 14.00
CA LYS A 56 44.02 -53.43 13.91
C LYS A 56 44.69 -53.55 12.50
N ALA A 57 45.87 -53.00 12.19
CA ALA A 57 47.06 -52.62 12.98
C ALA A 57 47.93 -51.55 12.25
N SER A 58 49.01 -51.14 12.94
CA SER A 58 50.26 -50.53 12.44
C SER A 58 50.47 -49.04 12.75
N ASP A 59 51.01 -48.82 13.95
CA ASP A 59 52.31 -48.18 14.22
C ASP A 59 52.74 -46.98 13.35
N ALA A 60 52.43 -45.80 13.85
CA ALA A 60 53.40 -44.72 14.04
C ALA A 60 52.71 -43.64 14.87
N HIS A 61 53.35 -43.15 15.94
CA HIS A 61 52.85 -42.02 16.71
C HIS A 61 52.96 -40.72 15.91
N PRO A 62 51.89 -39.90 15.82
CA PRO A 62 52.04 -38.47 15.75
C PRO A 62 51.34 -37.79 16.95
N VAL A 63 52.09 -36.89 17.57
CA VAL A 63 51.72 -35.79 18.46
C VAL A 63 50.20 -35.57 18.63
N THR A 64 49.70 -35.75 19.86
CA THR A 64 48.31 -35.43 20.22
C THR A 64 48.05 -33.92 20.18
N PRO A 65 47.09 -33.42 19.39
CA PRO A 65 46.64 -32.04 19.49
C PRO A 65 45.79 -31.85 20.76
N LYS A 66 46.03 -30.77 21.49
CA LYS A 66 45.30 -30.40 22.72
C LYS A 66 43.81 -30.24 22.43
N ARG A 67 42.95 -30.92 23.21
CA ARG A 67 41.48 -30.74 23.18
C ARG A 67 41.12 -29.28 23.51
N PRO A 68 40.16 -28.66 22.79
CA PRO A 68 39.65 -27.35 23.18
C PRO A 68 38.87 -27.48 24.50
N VAL A 69 39.35 -26.77 25.53
CA VAL A 69 38.65 -26.63 26.81
C VAL A 69 37.42 -25.76 26.59
N ILE A 70 36.24 -26.40 26.50
CA ILE A 70 34.96 -25.70 26.50
C ILE A 70 34.77 -25.11 27.90
N LYS A 71 35.01 -23.80 28.05
CA LYS A 71 34.72 -23.09 29.30
C LYS A 71 33.21 -23.06 29.51
N ARG A 72 32.73 -23.72 30.57
CA ARG A 72 31.33 -23.60 31.00
C ARG A 72 31.05 -22.13 31.34
N PRO A 73 29.92 -21.54 30.89
CA PRO A 73 29.57 -20.19 31.28
C PRO A 73 29.43 -20.12 32.81
N LYS A 74 30.17 -19.21 33.46
CA LYS A 74 30.07 -18.97 34.91
C LYS A 74 28.68 -18.41 35.22
N MET A 75 27.91 -19.17 35.98
CA MET A 75 26.64 -18.73 36.57
C MET A 75 26.89 -17.53 37.49
N LYS A 76 26.11 -16.45 37.34
CA LYS A 76 26.27 -15.23 38.14
C LYS A 76 26.01 -15.53 39.62
N GLU A 77 26.72 -14.88 40.52
CA GLU A 77 26.66 -15.17 41.97
C GLU A 77 25.25 -15.05 42.55
N TRP A 78 24.48 -14.05 42.12
CA TRP A 78 23.09 -13.89 42.54
C TRP A 78 22.19 -15.05 42.08
N GLN A 79 22.46 -15.67 40.93
CA GLN A 79 21.71 -16.86 40.47
C GLN A 79 22.03 -18.07 41.33
N ARG A 80 23.29 -18.20 41.78
CA ARG A 80 23.71 -19.27 42.70
C ARG A 80 23.05 -19.11 44.06
N LEU A 81 23.02 -17.89 44.60
CA LEU A 81 22.36 -17.60 45.87
C LEU A 81 20.86 -17.88 45.80
N LEU A 82 20.19 -17.47 44.71
CA LEU A 82 18.76 -17.74 44.50
C LEU A 82 18.48 -19.25 44.38
N TRP A 83 19.37 -19.99 43.71
CA TRP A 83 19.23 -21.44 43.55
C TRP A 83 19.44 -22.16 44.90
N LEU A 84 20.44 -21.75 45.69
CA LEU A 84 20.66 -22.28 47.03
C LEU A 84 19.50 -21.98 47.99
N GLN A 85 18.95 -20.77 47.92
CA GLN A 85 17.77 -20.38 48.72
C GLN A 85 16.56 -21.23 48.37
N ARG A 86 16.30 -21.47 47.08
CA ARG A 86 15.21 -22.37 46.64
C ARG A 86 15.40 -23.81 47.08
N MET A 87 16.63 -24.31 47.12
CA MET A 87 16.90 -25.67 47.58
C MET A 87 16.75 -25.78 49.10
N ALA A 88 17.14 -24.75 49.85
CA ALA A 88 16.93 -24.69 51.30
C ALA A 88 15.45 -24.63 51.68
N ASP A 89 14.62 -23.93 50.91
CA ASP A 89 13.17 -23.83 51.16
C ASP A 89 12.42 -25.14 50.88
N VAL A 90 12.95 -25.99 49.98
CA VAL A 90 12.34 -27.28 49.59
C VAL A 90 12.49 -28.35 50.68
N ASP A 91 13.54 -28.29 51.50
CA ASP A 91 13.82 -29.28 52.55
C ASP A 91 13.19 -28.95 53.92
N THR A 92 12.54 -27.79 54.05
CA THR A 92 11.72 -27.45 55.22
C THR A 92 10.29 -27.96 55.04
N PRO A 93 9.84 -29.01 55.78
CA PRO A 93 8.44 -29.39 55.77
C PRO A 93 7.61 -28.26 56.39
N SER A 94 6.93 -27.48 55.55
CA SER A 94 5.99 -26.44 55.97
C SER A 94 4.89 -27.06 56.82
N THR A 95 4.94 -26.87 58.13
CA THR A 95 3.92 -27.32 59.10
C THR A 95 2.67 -26.43 59.08
N LYS A 96 2.60 -25.45 58.19
CA LYS A 96 1.41 -24.63 57.99
C LYS A 96 0.58 -25.22 56.85
N PRO A 97 -0.72 -25.51 57.05
CA PRO A 97 -1.58 -25.87 55.94
C PRO A 97 -1.56 -24.69 54.96
N LEU A 98 -0.98 -24.91 53.78
CA LEU A 98 -1.04 -23.97 52.68
C LEU A 98 -2.50 -23.92 52.23
N LEU A 99 -3.27 -23.02 52.83
CA LEU A 99 -4.48 -22.51 52.20
C LEU A 99 -4.05 -21.92 50.85
N PRO A 100 -4.54 -22.43 49.71
CA PRO A 100 -4.17 -21.85 48.43
C PRO A 100 -4.67 -20.40 48.39
N GLU A 101 -3.74 -19.44 48.32
CA GLU A 101 -4.03 -18.00 48.22
C GLU A 101 -4.78 -17.62 46.94
N PHE A 102 -4.90 -18.54 46.00
CA PHE A 102 -5.65 -18.34 44.77
C PHE A 102 -6.55 -19.55 44.52
N PRO A 103 -7.87 -19.35 44.28
CA PRO A 103 -8.70 -20.43 43.81
C PRO A 103 -8.14 -20.94 42.48
N VAL A 104 -7.64 -22.17 42.47
CA VAL A 104 -7.27 -22.87 41.25
C VAL A 104 -8.58 -23.13 40.50
N TYR A 105 -8.90 -22.26 39.54
CA TYR A 105 -10.04 -22.47 38.65
C TYR A 105 -9.71 -23.66 37.73
N ILE A 106 -10.23 -24.84 38.07
CA ILE A 106 -10.21 -26.00 37.18
C ILE A 106 -11.25 -25.73 36.10
N ILE A 107 -10.84 -25.04 35.05
CA ILE A 107 -11.66 -24.78 33.87
C ILE A 107 -11.73 -26.07 33.07
N SER A 108 -12.95 -26.53 32.75
CA SER A 108 -13.13 -27.70 31.89
C SER A 108 -12.58 -27.42 30.48
N ILE A 109 -12.10 -28.46 29.79
CA ILE A 109 -11.61 -28.33 28.41
C ILE A 109 -12.67 -27.70 27.50
N ASP A 110 -13.95 -28.01 27.72
CA ASP A 110 -15.07 -27.47 26.95
C ASP A 110 -15.32 -25.98 27.23
N GLU A 111 -15.12 -25.51 28.46
CA GLU A 111 -15.19 -24.09 28.80
C GLU A 111 -14.02 -23.31 28.19
N LEU A 112 -12.82 -23.89 28.17
CA LEU A 112 -11.66 -23.29 27.51
C LEU A 112 -11.90 -23.11 26.01
N ARG A 113 -12.47 -24.13 25.35
CA ARG A 113 -12.89 -24.05 23.94
C ARG A 113 -13.98 -23.01 23.72
N PHE A 114 -14.95 -22.91 24.63
CA PHE A 114 -16.01 -21.90 24.59
C PHE A 114 -15.43 -20.47 24.70
N HIS A 115 -14.55 -20.22 25.67
CA HIS A 115 -13.90 -18.92 25.83
C HIS A 115 -13.04 -18.55 24.62
N GLN A 116 -12.29 -19.50 24.07
CA GLN A 116 -11.50 -19.27 22.85
C GLN A 116 -12.40 -18.94 21.65
N LYS A 117 -13.51 -19.67 21.49
CA LYS A 117 -14.47 -19.43 20.42
C LYS A 117 -15.08 -18.03 20.52
N ILE A 118 -15.60 -17.65 21.68
CA ILE A 118 -16.18 -16.30 21.84
C ILE A 118 -15.13 -15.20 21.64
N LYS A 119 -13.91 -15.38 22.16
CA LYS A 119 -12.83 -14.40 21.92
C LYS A 119 -12.51 -14.25 20.44
N LYS A 120 -12.52 -15.35 19.69
CA LYS A 120 -12.34 -15.33 18.25
C LYS A 120 -13.50 -14.61 17.56
N ASP A 121 -14.74 -14.94 17.92
CA ASP A 121 -15.93 -14.31 17.33
C ASP A 121 -15.95 -12.78 17.62
N ILE A 122 -15.55 -12.35 18.82
CA ILE A 122 -15.35 -10.92 19.16
C ILE A 122 -14.27 -10.30 18.27
N ALA A 123 -13.13 -10.98 18.07
CA ALA A 123 -12.06 -10.47 17.22
C ALA A 123 -12.50 -10.35 15.75
N ASP A 124 -13.32 -11.29 15.26
CA ASP A 124 -13.89 -11.25 13.91
C ASP A 124 -14.86 -10.07 13.75
N GLN A 125 -15.69 -9.77 14.76
CA GLN A 125 -16.54 -8.57 14.76
C GLN A 125 -15.72 -7.28 14.88
N GLN A 126 -14.65 -7.28 15.68
CA GLN A 126 -13.76 -6.13 15.80
C GLN A 126 -13.08 -5.81 14.46
N ALA A 127 -12.71 -6.83 13.68
CA ALA A 127 -12.16 -6.65 12.34
C ALA A 127 -13.14 -5.93 11.39
N ILE A 128 -14.46 -6.12 11.54
CA ILE A 128 -15.49 -5.40 10.78
C ILE A 128 -15.55 -3.92 11.19
N LEU A 129 -15.37 -3.62 12.48
CA LEU A 129 -15.31 -2.23 12.97
C LEU A 129 -14.07 -1.50 12.45
N ASP A 130 -12.94 -2.20 12.44
CA ASP A 130 -11.63 -1.69 12.05
C ASP A 130 -11.49 -1.52 10.52
N GLN A 131 -12.43 -2.06 9.72
CA GLN A 131 -12.49 -1.81 8.28
C GLN A 131 -12.64 -0.32 8.01
N GLN A 132 -11.64 0.24 7.33
CA GLN A 132 -11.67 1.60 6.82
C GLN A 132 -11.94 1.61 5.31
N PRO A 133 -12.55 2.68 4.79
CA PRO A 133 -12.66 2.87 3.35
C PRO A 133 -11.27 2.81 2.70
N PRO A 134 -11.12 2.17 1.53
CA PRO A 134 -9.81 2.05 0.87
C PRO A 134 -9.17 3.42 0.62
N GLU A 135 -9.98 4.44 0.32
CA GLU A 135 -9.52 5.81 0.07
C GLU A 135 -9.16 6.59 1.34
N ALA A 136 -9.59 6.15 2.52
CA ALA A 136 -9.21 6.77 3.80
C ALA A 136 -7.75 6.48 4.15
N SER A 137 -7.23 5.34 3.68
CA SER A 137 -5.83 4.94 3.88
C SER A 137 -4.84 5.71 3.00
N TRP A 138 -5.31 6.40 1.95
CA TRP A 138 -4.41 7.14 1.05
C TRP A 138 -3.90 8.41 1.72
N LYS A 139 -2.64 8.77 1.47
CA LYS A 139 -2.08 10.03 1.98
C LYS A 139 -2.89 11.24 1.48
N PRO A 140 -3.07 12.29 2.30
CA PRO A 140 -3.62 13.55 1.83
C PRO A 140 -2.81 14.08 0.65
N LEU A 141 -3.48 14.56 -0.39
CA LEU A 141 -2.78 15.22 -1.50
C LEU A 141 -2.25 16.56 -0.99
N ASP A 142 -0.95 16.78 -1.13
CA ASP A 142 -0.35 18.08 -0.88
C ASP A 142 -0.73 19.03 -2.03
N LYS A 143 -1.56 20.02 -1.72
CA LYS A 143 -2.11 20.98 -2.69
C LYS A 143 -1.01 21.70 -3.45
N GLU A 144 -0.05 22.29 -2.74
CA GLU A 144 0.99 23.10 -3.35
C GLU A 144 1.91 22.24 -4.23
N LYS A 145 2.31 21.07 -3.75
CA LYS A 145 3.15 20.15 -4.54
C LYS A 145 2.44 19.64 -5.79
N THR A 146 1.15 19.32 -5.67
CA THR A 146 0.35 18.80 -6.80
C THR A 146 0.15 19.89 -7.86
N LEU A 147 -0.25 21.09 -7.45
CA LEU A 147 -0.41 22.23 -8.35
C LEU A 147 0.91 22.63 -9.00
N ALA A 148 2.02 22.63 -8.26
CA ALA A 148 3.34 22.90 -8.81
C ALA A 148 3.74 21.85 -9.86
N LYS A 149 3.44 20.56 -9.62
CA LYS A 149 3.66 19.49 -10.59
C LYS A 149 2.84 19.71 -11.86
N TRP A 150 1.53 19.97 -11.74
CA TRP A 150 0.66 20.22 -12.88
C TRP A 150 1.13 21.43 -13.69
N ARG A 151 1.40 22.56 -13.04
CA ARG A 151 1.91 23.76 -13.71
C ARG A 151 3.18 23.46 -14.50
N ARG A 152 4.15 22.75 -13.91
CA ARG A 152 5.41 22.35 -14.59
C ARG A 152 5.14 21.48 -15.82
N GLN A 153 4.21 20.54 -15.72
CA GLN A 153 3.85 19.66 -16.84
C GLN A 153 3.10 20.39 -17.95
N LEU A 154 2.36 21.46 -17.63
CA LEU A 154 1.56 22.22 -18.59
C LEU A 154 2.37 23.28 -19.38
N VAL A 155 3.51 23.75 -18.86
CA VAL A 155 4.37 24.74 -19.53
C VAL A 155 4.66 24.45 -21.00
N PRO A 156 5.13 23.24 -21.41
CA PRO A 156 5.44 22.98 -22.82
C PRO A 156 4.21 23.13 -23.72
N TYR A 157 3.05 22.67 -23.25
CA TYR A 157 1.80 22.75 -23.99
C TYR A 157 1.32 24.20 -24.15
N GLN A 158 1.45 25.03 -23.11
CA GLN A 158 1.14 26.46 -23.20
C GLN A 158 2.07 27.19 -24.19
N LYS A 159 3.36 26.86 -24.19
CA LYS A 159 4.33 27.42 -25.16
C LYS A 159 3.96 27.03 -26.59
N GLN A 160 3.61 25.76 -26.82
CA GLN A 160 3.20 25.28 -28.13
C GLN A 160 1.91 25.94 -28.59
N LEU A 161 0.92 26.10 -27.70
CA LEU A 161 -0.33 26.79 -28.01
C LEU A 161 -0.09 28.24 -28.44
N ARG A 162 0.71 28.99 -27.67
CA ARG A 162 1.06 30.38 -27.99
C ARG A 162 1.81 30.49 -29.32
N SER A 163 2.82 29.65 -29.54
CA SER A 163 3.59 29.66 -30.79
C SER A 163 2.75 29.39 -32.04
N ASN A 164 1.76 28.49 -31.95
CA ASN A 164 0.85 28.24 -33.08
C ASN A 164 -0.15 29.39 -33.26
N TYR A 165 -0.66 29.95 -32.16
CA TYR A 165 -1.53 31.12 -32.20
C TYR A 165 -0.83 32.34 -32.82
N ASP A 166 0.41 32.62 -32.43
CA ASP A 166 1.19 33.75 -32.96
C ASP A 166 1.41 33.61 -34.47
N ARG A 167 1.69 32.39 -34.95
CA ARG A 167 1.81 32.09 -36.38
C ARG A 167 0.50 32.37 -37.13
N TYR A 168 -0.62 31.92 -36.58
CA TYR A 168 -1.94 32.21 -37.15
C TYR A 168 -2.25 33.72 -37.14
N ALA A 169 -1.96 34.41 -36.02
CA ALA A 169 -2.24 35.82 -35.86
C ALA A 169 -1.48 36.68 -36.88
N VAL A 170 -0.20 36.37 -37.12
CA VAL A 170 0.61 37.03 -38.15
C VAL A 170 0.02 36.79 -39.54
N ALA A 171 -0.27 35.54 -39.90
CA ALA A 171 -0.85 35.22 -41.21
C ALA A 171 -2.22 35.89 -41.43
N LYS A 172 -3.06 35.93 -40.39
CA LYS A 172 -4.36 36.63 -40.44
C LYS A 172 -4.19 38.14 -40.64
N GLN A 173 -3.18 38.73 -40.02
CA GLN A 173 -2.88 40.16 -40.20
C GLN A 173 -2.36 40.45 -41.60
N GLU A 174 -1.43 39.64 -42.13
CA GLU A 174 -0.94 39.76 -43.50
C GLU A 174 -2.05 39.61 -44.55
N TRP A 175 -2.97 38.67 -44.32
CA TRP A 175 -4.16 38.52 -45.16
C TRP A 175 -5.03 39.77 -45.13
N ARG A 176 -5.36 40.31 -43.95
CA ARG A 176 -6.15 41.55 -43.81
C ARG A 176 -5.49 42.75 -44.48
N ASP A 177 -4.17 42.86 -44.42
CA ASP A 177 -3.43 43.94 -45.05
C ASP A 177 -3.40 43.79 -46.58
N ALA A 178 -3.25 42.56 -47.08
CA ALA A 178 -3.37 42.23 -48.50
C ALA A 178 -4.80 42.45 -49.02
N GLU A 179 -5.80 42.15 -48.21
CA GLU A 179 -7.20 42.40 -48.52
C GLU A 179 -7.47 43.90 -48.62
N LYS A 180 -6.90 44.76 -47.76
CA LYS A 180 -7.06 46.21 -47.90
C LYS A 180 -6.40 46.79 -49.15
N SER A 181 -5.36 46.15 -49.68
CA SER A 181 -4.62 46.62 -50.86
C SER A 181 -5.25 46.19 -52.18
N ARG A 182 -5.65 47.15 -53.02
CA ARG A 182 -6.22 46.91 -54.37
C ARG A 182 -5.28 46.08 -55.25
N ARG A 183 -3.97 46.35 -55.22
CA ARG A 183 -2.97 45.61 -56.01
C ARG A 183 -2.90 44.14 -55.59
N HIS A 184 -2.94 43.86 -54.29
CA HIS A 184 -2.88 42.48 -53.79
C HIS A 184 -4.16 41.68 -54.07
N ARG A 185 -5.33 42.33 -54.14
CA ARG A 185 -6.56 41.70 -54.67
C ARG A 185 -6.42 41.32 -56.14
N MET A 186 -5.98 42.26 -56.99
CA MET A 186 -5.88 42.02 -58.44
C MET A 186 -4.85 40.93 -58.80
N THR A 187 -3.81 40.78 -57.99
CA THR A 187 -2.77 39.73 -58.19
C THR A 187 -3.16 38.35 -57.65
N GLY A 188 -4.33 38.20 -57.02
CA GLY A 188 -4.74 36.96 -56.34
C GLY A 188 -3.91 36.63 -55.09
N LYS A 189 -3.02 37.53 -54.65
CA LYS A 189 -2.20 37.33 -53.43
C LYS A 189 -3.07 37.27 -52.18
N ALA A 190 -4.12 38.09 -52.11
CA ALA A 190 -5.06 38.08 -51.00
C ALA A 190 -5.72 36.69 -50.83
N GLN A 191 -6.20 36.08 -51.92
CA GLN A 191 -6.82 34.75 -51.90
C GLN A 191 -5.82 33.62 -51.55
N LYS A 192 -4.54 33.77 -51.92
CA LYS A 192 -3.49 32.84 -51.48
C LYS A 192 -3.22 32.95 -49.98
N LEU A 193 -3.16 34.18 -49.45
CA LEU A 193 -2.95 34.43 -48.03
C LEU A 193 -4.16 34.01 -47.18
N GLU A 194 -5.37 34.13 -47.72
CA GLU A 194 -6.60 33.62 -47.11
C GLU A 194 -6.48 32.11 -46.85
N LYS A 195 -6.16 31.33 -47.90
CA LYS A 195 -5.95 29.88 -47.77
C LYS A 195 -4.86 29.53 -46.76
N ILE A 196 -3.77 30.29 -46.71
CA ILE A 196 -2.69 30.10 -45.73
C ILE A 196 -3.20 30.38 -44.31
N ALA A 197 -3.92 31.49 -44.11
CA ALA A 197 -4.49 31.85 -42.82
C ALA A 197 -5.52 30.81 -42.33
N ASP A 198 -6.34 30.27 -43.23
CA ASP A 198 -7.30 29.20 -42.91
C ASP A 198 -6.59 27.91 -42.53
N THR A 199 -5.57 27.48 -43.29
CA THR A 199 -4.78 26.28 -42.92
C THR A 199 -4.14 26.42 -41.53
N LEU A 200 -3.57 27.59 -41.22
CA LEU A 200 -2.97 27.87 -39.92
C LEU A 200 -4.01 27.99 -38.79
N LEU A 201 -5.23 28.41 -39.08
CA LEU A 201 -6.32 28.38 -38.11
C LEU A 201 -6.64 26.94 -37.69
N TYR A 202 -6.74 26.03 -38.65
CA TYR A 202 -7.05 24.63 -38.37
C TYR A 202 -5.90 23.91 -37.68
N ASP A 203 -4.66 24.17 -38.06
CA ASP A 203 -3.47 23.70 -37.33
C ASP A 203 -3.51 24.17 -35.87
N PHE A 204 -3.89 25.43 -35.64
CA PHE A 204 -4.07 25.97 -34.30
C PHE A 204 -5.19 25.27 -33.52
N LEU A 205 -6.34 25.00 -34.14
CA LEU A 205 -7.45 24.28 -33.50
C LEU A 205 -7.07 22.83 -33.14
N GLU A 206 -6.30 22.15 -33.98
CA GLU A 206 -5.80 20.80 -33.68
C GLU A 206 -4.79 20.82 -32.52
N VAL A 207 -3.91 21.84 -32.46
CA VAL A 207 -3.04 22.04 -31.30
C VAL A 207 -3.87 22.37 -30.06
N LEU A 208 -4.94 23.15 -30.18
CA LEU A 208 -5.86 23.43 -29.07
C LEU A 208 -6.48 22.15 -28.53
N ARG A 209 -7.02 21.28 -29.41
CA ARG A 209 -7.53 19.96 -29.05
C ARG A 209 -6.48 19.15 -28.27
N PHE A 210 -5.28 19.04 -28.82
CA PHE A 210 -4.16 18.32 -28.19
C PHE A 210 -3.81 18.87 -26.80
N VAL A 211 -3.74 20.19 -26.65
CA VAL A 211 -3.36 20.86 -25.40
C VAL A 211 -4.45 20.72 -24.32
N VAL A 212 -5.73 20.81 -24.68
CA VAL A 212 -6.85 20.59 -23.76
C VAL A 212 -6.90 19.12 -23.32
N GLU A 213 -6.70 18.17 -24.24
CA GLU A 213 -6.59 16.76 -23.89
C GLU A 213 -5.39 16.49 -22.96
N ALA A 214 -4.26 17.15 -23.19
CA ALA A 214 -3.09 17.08 -22.31
C ALA A 214 -3.40 17.65 -20.91
N LEU A 215 -4.16 18.75 -20.83
CA LEU A 215 -4.63 19.31 -19.56
C LEU A 215 -5.45 18.28 -18.78
N PHE A 216 -6.41 17.63 -19.43
CA PHE A 216 -7.21 16.59 -18.80
C PHE A 216 -6.39 15.38 -18.37
N HIS A 217 -5.40 14.97 -19.16
CA HIS A 217 -4.51 13.89 -18.79
C HIS A 217 -3.64 14.24 -17.57
N VAL A 218 -3.02 15.43 -17.55
CA VAL A 218 -2.15 15.89 -16.46
C VAL A 218 -2.91 16.00 -15.13
N VAL A 219 -4.15 16.48 -15.17
CA VAL A 219 -5.01 16.65 -13.99
C VAL A 219 -5.70 15.34 -13.59
N GLY A 220 -5.62 14.29 -14.42
CA GLY A 220 -6.19 12.97 -14.15
C GLY A 220 -7.69 12.84 -14.45
N LEU A 221 -8.25 13.78 -15.23
CA LEU A 221 -9.61 13.67 -15.78
C LEU A 221 -9.67 12.70 -16.96
N ARG A 222 -8.53 12.48 -17.62
CA ARG A 222 -8.39 11.51 -18.71
C ARG A 222 -7.31 10.47 -18.39
N PRO A 223 -7.60 9.17 -18.48
CA PRO A 223 -6.60 8.13 -18.26
C PRO A 223 -5.58 8.05 -19.40
N GLU A 224 -6.03 8.27 -20.63
CA GLU A 224 -5.22 8.18 -21.84
C GLU A 224 -4.44 9.47 -22.12
N PRO A 225 -3.25 9.36 -22.72
CA PRO A 225 -2.53 10.51 -23.22
C PRO A 225 -3.29 11.20 -24.37
N PRO A 226 -3.00 12.48 -24.66
CA PRO A 226 -3.60 13.19 -25.77
C PRO A 226 -3.28 12.51 -27.09
N ASN A 227 -4.27 12.45 -28.00
CA ASN A 227 -4.05 11.88 -29.32
C ASN A 227 -3.08 12.78 -30.12
N PRO A 228 -2.12 12.21 -30.85
CA PRO A 228 -1.11 12.99 -31.56
C PRO A 228 -1.74 13.98 -32.54
N ILE A 229 -1.05 15.12 -32.74
CA ILE A 229 -1.48 16.18 -33.66
C ILE A 229 -1.55 15.61 -35.07
N ARG A 230 -2.71 15.75 -35.69
CA ARG A 230 -2.94 15.35 -37.10
C ARG A 230 -2.36 16.40 -38.03
N THR A 231 -1.61 15.97 -39.04
CA THR A 231 -0.99 16.85 -40.05
C THR A 231 -1.86 17.08 -41.28
N VAL A 232 -2.94 16.32 -41.43
CA VAL A 232 -3.90 16.44 -42.54
C VAL A 232 -5.29 16.42 -41.94
N LEU A 233 -6.05 17.50 -42.15
CA LEU A 233 -7.41 17.67 -41.63
C LEU A 233 -8.40 17.59 -42.79
N ASN A 234 -9.41 16.74 -42.66
CA ASN A 234 -10.53 16.69 -43.59
C ASN A 234 -11.59 17.74 -43.22
N GLU A 235 -12.51 18.04 -44.13
CA GLU A 235 -13.64 18.97 -43.86
C GLU A 235 -14.51 18.52 -42.66
N LYS A 236 -14.67 17.21 -42.46
CA LYS A 236 -15.36 16.66 -41.27
C LYS A 236 -14.59 16.92 -39.98
N ASP A 237 -13.25 16.91 -40.03
CA ASP A 237 -12.43 17.20 -38.85
C ASP A 237 -12.56 18.68 -38.47
N GLN A 238 -12.74 19.58 -39.45
CA GLN A 238 -12.92 21.02 -39.20
C GLN A 238 -14.15 21.29 -38.32
N THR A 239 -15.31 20.75 -38.69
CA THR A 239 -16.54 20.95 -37.90
C THR A 239 -16.43 20.33 -36.50
N THR A 240 -15.77 19.19 -36.37
CA THR A 240 -15.52 18.58 -35.05
C THR A 240 -14.59 19.42 -34.19
N LEU A 241 -13.58 20.06 -34.77
CA LEU A 241 -12.66 20.93 -34.05
C LEU A 241 -13.32 22.22 -33.58
N GLU A 242 -14.22 22.78 -34.39
CA GLU A 242 -15.01 23.95 -34.01
C GLU A 242 -15.97 23.62 -32.86
N GLN A 243 -16.70 22.51 -32.96
CA GLN A 243 -17.54 22.02 -31.86
C GLN A 243 -16.72 21.73 -30.59
N PHE A 244 -15.53 21.12 -30.74
CA PHE A 244 -14.64 20.87 -29.62
C PHE A 244 -14.22 22.16 -28.93
N LYS A 245 -13.88 23.20 -29.71
CA LYS A 245 -13.52 24.50 -29.18
C LYS A 245 -14.68 25.11 -28.38
N GLU A 246 -15.91 25.05 -28.90
CA GLU A 246 -17.09 25.57 -28.19
C GLU A 246 -17.32 24.83 -26.86
N ASN A 247 -17.19 23.50 -26.86
CA ASN A 247 -17.37 22.67 -25.67
C ASN A 247 -16.30 22.91 -24.60
N HIS A 248 -15.10 23.35 -25.01
CA HIS A 248 -13.93 23.49 -24.15
C HIS A 248 -13.36 24.91 -24.11
N ASP A 249 -14.19 25.92 -24.38
CA ASP A 249 -13.75 27.32 -24.42
C ASP A 249 -13.20 27.81 -23.07
N SER A 250 -13.72 27.26 -21.97
CA SER A 250 -13.27 27.58 -20.61
C SER A 250 -11.86 27.06 -20.34
N GLU A 251 -11.59 25.81 -20.74
CA GLU A 251 -10.30 25.14 -20.62
C GLU A 251 -9.27 25.80 -21.53
N PHE A 252 -9.67 26.15 -22.74
CA PHE A 252 -8.85 26.91 -23.66
C PHE A 252 -8.45 28.26 -23.07
N SER A 253 -9.43 29.02 -22.58
CA SER A 253 -9.19 30.31 -21.93
C SER A 253 -8.24 30.20 -20.73
N ALA A 254 -8.36 29.12 -19.95
CA ALA A 254 -7.46 28.83 -18.85
C ALA A 254 -6.04 28.49 -19.34
N MET A 255 -5.89 27.70 -20.41
CA MET A 255 -4.57 27.34 -20.94
C MET A 255 -3.85 28.50 -21.61
N ALA A 256 -4.58 29.42 -22.25
CA ALA A 256 -4.01 30.61 -22.89
C ALA A 256 -3.46 31.62 -21.86
N ASP A 257 -4.22 31.87 -20.79
CA ASP A 257 -3.87 32.85 -19.76
C ASP A 257 -3.43 32.19 -18.45
N THR A 258 -2.16 32.38 -18.10
CA THR A 258 -1.58 31.91 -16.83
C THR A 258 -2.30 32.42 -15.59
N LYS A 259 -2.92 33.61 -15.65
CA LYS A 259 -3.71 34.15 -14.53
C LYS A 259 -5.03 33.40 -14.35
N LYS A 260 -5.62 32.90 -15.43
CA LYS A 260 -6.84 32.07 -15.41
C LYS A 260 -6.55 30.60 -15.13
N LEU A 261 -5.36 30.11 -15.52
CA LEU A 261 -4.97 28.72 -15.27
C LEU A 261 -4.92 28.39 -13.79
N THR A 262 -4.36 29.28 -12.97
CA THR A 262 -4.19 29.05 -11.54
C THR A 262 -5.50 28.76 -10.81
N PRO A 263 -6.52 29.64 -10.85
CA PRO A 263 -7.80 29.39 -10.19
C PRO A 263 -8.52 28.17 -10.79
N TRP A 264 -8.36 27.90 -12.08
CA TRP A 264 -8.93 26.71 -12.70
C TRP A 264 -8.31 25.42 -12.11
N LEU A 265 -6.99 25.36 -11.97
CA LEU A 265 -6.30 24.22 -11.36
C LEU A 265 -6.65 24.07 -9.87
N ASP A 266 -6.77 25.17 -9.15
CA ASP A 266 -7.22 25.17 -7.76
C ASP A 266 -8.63 24.58 -7.63
N GLN A 267 -9.59 25.05 -8.43
CA GLN A 267 -10.95 24.54 -8.46
C GLN A 267 -10.98 23.04 -8.78
N ARG A 268 -10.14 22.58 -9.72
CA ARG A 268 -10.05 21.15 -10.04
C ARG A 268 -9.46 20.33 -8.91
N PHE A 269 -8.43 20.82 -8.24
CA PHE A 269 -7.89 20.16 -7.06
C PHE A 269 -8.97 20.00 -5.98
N GLU A 270 -9.71 21.06 -5.67
CA GLU A 270 -10.80 21.01 -4.69
C GLU A 270 -11.92 20.06 -5.13
N SER A 271 -12.23 19.98 -6.43
CA SER A 271 -13.23 19.03 -6.92
C SER A 271 -12.79 17.58 -6.70
N ILE A 272 -11.51 17.25 -6.95
CA ILE A 272 -10.99 15.90 -6.74
C ILE A 272 -10.99 15.53 -5.25
N THR A 273 -10.60 16.46 -4.37
CA THR A 273 -10.62 16.22 -2.92
C THR A 273 -12.05 16.04 -2.41
N GLN A 274 -13.00 16.85 -2.89
CA GLN A 274 -14.42 16.69 -2.54
C GLN A 274 -15.01 15.36 -3.01
N VAL A 275 -14.71 14.93 -4.25
CA VAL A 275 -15.19 13.64 -4.78
C VAL A 275 -14.62 12.47 -3.97
N ARG A 276 -13.36 12.55 -3.55
CA ARG A 276 -12.75 11.58 -2.62
C ARG A 276 -13.45 11.60 -1.26
N GLN A 277 -13.68 12.78 -0.69
CA GLN A 277 -14.34 12.93 0.59
C GLN A 277 -15.77 12.34 0.57
N LYS A 278 -16.53 12.62 -0.49
CA LYS A 278 -17.88 12.05 -0.68
C LYS A 278 -17.87 10.53 -0.76
N ARG A 279 -16.88 9.92 -1.44
CA ARG A 279 -16.75 8.45 -1.51
C ARG A 279 -16.42 7.84 -0.15
N ILE A 280 -15.61 8.51 0.66
CA ILE A 280 -15.32 8.11 2.05
C ILE A 280 -16.61 8.16 2.87
N GLU A 281 -17.36 9.25 2.80
CA GLU A 281 -18.63 9.42 3.53
C GLU A 281 -19.69 8.39 3.10
N GLN A 282 -19.84 8.15 1.79
CA GLN A 282 -20.73 7.12 1.26
C GLN A 282 -20.37 5.74 1.77
N SER A 283 -19.08 5.37 1.74
CA SER A 283 -18.61 4.09 2.29
C SER A 283 -18.89 3.98 3.79
N ILE A 284 -18.71 5.06 4.57
CA ILE A 284 -19.02 5.07 6.00
C ILE A 284 -20.51 4.82 6.23
N GLU A 285 -21.39 5.50 5.48
CA GLU A 285 -22.84 5.32 5.61
C GLU A 285 -23.31 3.92 5.17
N GLU A 286 -22.77 3.38 4.07
CA GLU A 286 -23.06 2.02 3.60
C GLU A 286 -22.70 0.96 4.66
N HIS A 287 -21.55 1.10 5.32
CA HIS A 287 -21.11 0.15 6.34
C HIS A 287 -21.67 0.44 7.74
N LYS A 288 -22.39 1.54 7.96
CA LYS A 288 -22.91 1.96 9.27
C LYS A 288 -23.81 0.91 9.92
N ALA A 289 -24.75 0.36 9.17
CA ALA A 289 -25.65 -0.68 9.69
C ALA A 289 -24.89 -1.95 10.07
N GLN A 290 -23.89 -2.33 9.27
CA GLN A 290 -23.04 -3.49 9.53
C GLN A 290 -22.18 -3.28 10.78
N LYS A 291 -21.58 -2.09 10.95
CA LYS A 291 -20.80 -1.73 12.14
C LYS A 291 -21.67 -1.71 13.40
N ASN A 292 -22.89 -1.17 13.32
CA ASN A 292 -23.83 -1.19 14.45
C ASN A 292 -24.21 -2.62 14.88
N ARG A 293 -24.44 -3.53 13.92
CA ARG A 293 -24.69 -4.95 14.21
C ARG A 293 -23.48 -5.62 14.85
N ALA A 294 -22.27 -5.32 14.37
CA ALA A 294 -21.04 -5.84 14.96
C ALA A 294 -20.87 -5.35 16.42
N CYS A 295 -21.15 -4.08 16.72
CA CYS A 295 -21.14 -3.57 18.09
C CYS A 295 -22.13 -4.32 18.99
N GLN A 296 -23.38 -4.50 18.55
CA GLN A 296 -24.40 -5.22 19.32
C GLN A 296 -24.00 -6.68 19.58
N GLU A 297 -23.38 -7.34 18.60
CA GLU A 297 -22.93 -8.72 18.76
C GLU A 297 -21.71 -8.82 19.70
N ILE A 298 -20.78 -7.86 19.67
CA ILE A 298 -19.69 -7.78 20.63
C ILE A 298 -20.23 -7.60 22.05
N GLU A 299 -21.21 -6.70 22.25
CA GLU A 299 -21.86 -6.49 23.55
C GLU A 299 -22.50 -7.81 24.03
N ARG A 300 -23.26 -8.49 23.18
CA ARG A 300 -23.88 -9.78 23.48
C ARG A 300 -22.85 -10.86 23.85
N LEU A 301 -21.81 -11.02 23.04
CA LEU A 301 -20.74 -12.00 23.26
C LEU A 301 -19.94 -11.70 24.54
N SER A 302 -19.71 -10.42 24.84
CA SER A 302 -19.06 -9.99 26.08
C SER A 302 -19.93 -10.27 27.32
N ALA A 303 -21.25 -10.05 27.23
CA ALA A 303 -22.19 -10.40 28.29
C ALA A 303 -22.26 -11.91 28.55
N LEU A 304 -22.18 -12.73 27.50
CA LEU A 304 -22.11 -14.19 27.63
C LEU A 304 -20.83 -14.65 28.36
N LEU A 305 -19.71 -13.96 28.15
CA LEU A 305 -18.46 -14.25 28.88
C LEU A 305 -18.60 -13.91 30.37
N THR A 306 -19.16 -12.75 30.72
CA THR A 306 -19.29 -12.29 32.11
C THR A 306 -20.33 -13.09 32.89
N MET A 307 -21.49 -13.41 32.30
CA MET A 307 -22.52 -14.23 32.96
C MET A 307 -22.00 -15.63 33.31
N LYS A 308 -21.19 -16.24 32.43
CA LYS A 308 -20.63 -17.58 32.65
C LYS A 308 -19.53 -17.59 33.71
N GLN A 309 -18.73 -16.53 33.78
CA GLN A 309 -17.77 -16.32 34.87
C GLN A 309 -18.47 -16.12 36.23
N ALA A 310 -19.57 -15.36 36.26
CA ALA A 310 -20.36 -15.15 37.48
C ALA A 310 -21.02 -16.45 37.99
N THR A 311 -21.55 -17.29 37.10
CA THR A 311 -22.11 -18.60 37.47
C THR A 311 -21.03 -19.56 38.00
N GLN A 312 -19.82 -19.54 37.44
CA GLN A 312 -18.69 -20.30 37.97
C GLN A 312 -18.30 -19.86 39.39
N LEU A 313 -18.23 -18.55 39.64
CA LEU A 313 -17.96 -18.00 40.96
C LEU A 313 -19.03 -18.41 41.99
N HIS A 314 -20.31 -18.38 41.61
CA HIS A 314 -21.42 -18.82 42.45
C HIS A 314 -21.40 -20.33 42.74
N HIS A 315 -21.10 -21.16 41.74
CA HIS A 315 -20.99 -22.61 41.94
C HIS A 315 -19.80 -22.97 42.85
N GLN A 316 -18.67 -22.28 42.73
CA GLN A 316 -17.53 -22.47 43.64
C GLN A 316 -17.83 -21.98 45.07
N ALA A 317 -18.52 -20.85 45.22
CA ALA A 317 -18.96 -20.37 46.55
C ALA A 317 -19.91 -21.38 47.22
N ALA A 318 -20.84 -21.98 46.47
CA ALA A 318 -21.75 -23.01 46.96
C ALA A 318 -21.03 -24.34 47.30
N ILE A 319 -19.99 -24.72 46.55
CA ILE A 319 -19.16 -25.88 46.85
C ILE A 319 -18.34 -25.63 48.13
N ASN A 320 -17.73 -24.45 48.27
CA ASN A 320 -16.97 -24.06 49.47
C ASN A 320 -17.87 -24.00 50.73
N GLN A 321 -19.14 -23.61 50.60
CA GLN A 321 -20.11 -23.65 51.70
C GLN A 321 -20.50 -25.09 52.11
N LYS A 322 -20.52 -26.06 51.19
CA LYS A 322 -20.81 -27.48 51.50
C LYS A 322 -19.68 -28.20 52.24
N PHE A 323 -18.45 -27.66 52.22
CA PHE A 323 -17.30 -28.21 52.97
C PHE A 323 -17.18 -27.66 54.39
N LEU A 324 -18.04 -26.72 54.80
CA LEU A 324 -18.22 -26.33 56.20
C LEU A 324 -19.46 -27.05 56.75
N GLY A 325 -19.26 -28.29 57.21
CA GLY A 325 -20.29 -29.02 57.96
C GLY A 325 -20.67 -28.28 59.26
N PRO A 326 -21.89 -28.49 59.79
CA PRO A 326 -22.34 -27.82 61.00
C PRO A 326 -21.43 -28.17 62.17
N PRO A 327 -21.17 -27.24 63.11
CA PRO A 327 -20.33 -27.52 64.27
C PRO A 327 -20.97 -28.67 65.08
N PRO A 328 -20.17 -29.64 65.56
CA PRO A 328 -20.70 -30.70 66.39
C PRO A 328 -21.30 -30.10 67.66
N SER A 329 -22.57 -30.40 67.89
CA SER A 329 -23.27 -30.17 69.14
C SER A 329 -22.50 -30.85 70.29
N LEU A 330 -22.01 -30.05 71.24
CA LEU A 330 -21.43 -30.57 72.48
C LEU A 330 -22.54 -31.23 73.32
N PRO A 331 -22.32 -32.44 73.87
CA PRO A 331 -23.29 -33.06 74.76
C PRO A 331 -23.22 -32.37 76.13
N PHE A 332 -24.39 -32.00 76.65
CA PHE A 332 -24.62 -31.88 78.08
C PHE A 332 -24.30 -33.22 78.76
N SER A 333 -23.51 -33.24 79.84
CA SER A 333 -23.95 -33.65 81.19
C SER A 333 -22.79 -33.77 82.21
N PHE A 334 -23.00 -33.12 83.36
CA PHE A 334 -22.70 -33.47 84.75
C PHE A 334 -21.47 -34.35 85.10
N LEU A 335 -20.55 -33.79 85.88
CA LEU A 335 -20.46 -33.98 87.34
C LEU A 335 -19.55 -32.93 87.99
#